data_AF-A0A975FI93-F1
#
_entry.id   AF-A0A975FI93-F1
#
_cell.length_a   1.000
_cell.length_b   1.000
_cell.length_c   1.000
_cell.angle_alpha   90.00
_cell.angle_beta   90.00
_cell.angle_gamma   90.00
#
_symmetry.space_group_name_H-M   'P 1'
#
loop_
_entity.id
_entity.type
_entity.pdbx_description
1 polymer ?
#
loop_
_entity_poly.entity_id
_entity_poly.type
_entity_poly.pdbx_seq_one_letter_code
_entity_poly.pdbx_strand_id
1 'polypeptide(L)'
;MFCSNLIHARGYFYKQLGHEIKIGHSIVLKEEWLKTQKPTIRYDISVPESKYINNVLECFDYKIEPLRTLSCYNGFGKNILSYHLKNPPNGLIGVYLKSRNNIFSEEYLSGDYLFSLEEILQNSLSISEIFLFWNKSINLKKREPIIHFIEMDFYENEEEKIKSFVNNFLMERKIISKPIFVKSNCYNIASQKGIISPLPVNSFLGDKKINIVYFDEGIRILEYIYSSINDLLNLSNEAKNIYLFYLKKKIPLEPPVYISHRMAKPESYIFYD
;
A
#
# COMPACT_ATOMS: atom_id res chain seq x y z
N MET A 1 -17.88 -13.17 65.88
CA MET A 1 -19.12 -12.70 65.22
C MET A 1 -18.75 -11.43 64.48
N PHE A 2 -18.37 -11.52 63.20
CA PHE A 2 -17.96 -10.36 62.40
C PHE A 2 -19.17 -9.89 61.60
N CYS A 3 -19.71 -8.72 61.96
CA CYS A 3 -20.73 -8.03 61.17
C CYS A 3 -20.05 -7.45 59.93
N SER A 4 -20.29 -8.08 58.76
CA SER A 4 -19.96 -7.49 57.47
C SER A 4 -20.92 -6.34 57.18
N ASN A 5 -20.46 -5.10 57.35
CA ASN A 5 -21.17 -3.94 56.81
C ASN A 5 -21.03 -3.96 55.28
N LEU A 6 -21.99 -4.61 54.62
CA LEU A 6 -22.24 -4.43 53.20
C LEU A 6 -22.67 -2.98 52.97
N ILE A 7 -21.74 -2.16 52.49
CA ILE A 7 -22.04 -0.79 52.06
C ILE A 7 -22.87 -0.91 50.76
N HIS A 8 -24.19 -0.76 50.88
CA HIS A 8 -25.10 -0.69 49.74
C HIS A 8 -24.93 0.63 48.97
N ALA A 9 -23.98 0.66 48.03
CA ALA A 9 -23.83 1.78 47.08
C ALA A 9 -25.02 1.93 46.10
N ARG A 10 -25.99 1.01 46.13
CA ARG A 10 -27.08 0.88 45.15
C ARG A 10 -27.99 2.11 45.07
N GLY A 11 -28.25 2.78 46.19
CA GLY A 11 -29.18 3.91 46.25
C GLY A 11 -28.59 5.23 45.72
N TYR A 12 -27.27 5.41 45.80
CA TYR A 12 -26.63 6.68 45.47
C TYR A 12 -26.53 6.90 43.95
N PHE A 13 -26.19 5.85 43.19
CA PHE A 13 -26.03 5.95 41.74
C PHE A 13 -27.36 5.98 40.97
N TYR A 14 -28.41 5.31 41.45
CA TYR A 14 -29.72 5.30 40.79
C TYR A 14 -30.39 6.68 40.75
N LYS A 15 -30.18 7.51 41.78
CA LYS A 15 -30.79 8.84 41.87
C LYS A 15 -30.14 9.90 40.98
N GLN A 16 -28.89 9.69 40.53
CA GLN A 16 -28.12 10.73 39.82
C GLN A 16 -28.10 10.59 38.29
N LEU A 17 -28.35 9.40 37.74
CA LEU A 17 -28.09 9.16 36.31
C LEU A 17 -29.30 8.69 35.49
N GLY A 18 -30.43 8.32 36.09
CA GLY A 18 -31.64 7.93 35.34
C GLY A 18 -31.46 6.74 34.37
N HIS A 19 -30.32 6.05 34.41
CA HIS A 19 -29.97 4.93 33.55
C HIS A 19 -29.76 3.66 34.38
N GLU A 20 -30.18 2.51 33.84
CA GLU A 20 -29.94 1.20 34.46
C GLU A 20 -28.43 0.94 34.58
N ILE A 21 -27.96 0.72 35.80
CA ILE A 21 -26.58 0.29 36.06
C ILE A 21 -26.49 -1.19 35.69
N LYS A 22 -25.94 -1.49 34.51
CA LYS A 22 -25.57 -2.86 34.15
C LYS A 22 -24.30 -3.24 34.90
N ILE A 23 -24.40 -4.16 35.87
CA ILE A 23 -23.23 -4.87 36.40
C ILE A 23 -22.81 -5.86 35.32
N GLY A 24 -21.96 -5.42 34.39
CA GLY A 24 -21.51 -6.21 33.27
C GLY A 24 -20.40 -7.19 33.66
N HIS A 25 -20.50 -8.43 33.19
CA HIS A 25 -19.39 -9.37 33.23
C HIS A 25 -18.27 -8.85 32.33
N SER A 26 -17.02 -8.82 32.80
CA SER A 26 -15.90 -8.18 32.09
C SER A 26 -15.70 -8.69 30.67
N ILE A 27 -15.92 -10.00 30.44
CA ILE A 27 -15.87 -10.63 29.11
C ILE A 27 -16.91 -10.03 28.18
N VAL A 28 -18.16 -9.89 28.64
CA VAL A 28 -19.27 -9.36 27.83
C VAL A 28 -19.02 -7.90 27.49
N LEU A 29 -18.53 -7.11 28.45
CA LEU A 29 -18.18 -5.70 28.22
C LEU A 29 -17.07 -5.54 27.17
N LYS A 30 -16.06 -6.42 27.18
CA LYS A 30 -14.99 -6.42 26.19
C LYS A 30 -15.49 -6.76 24.80
N GLU A 31 -16.35 -7.77 24.68
CA GLU A 31 -16.96 -8.16 23.40
C GLU A 31 -17.87 -7.07 22.84
N GLU A 32 -18.72 -6.48 23.68
CA GLU A 32 -19.58 -5.35 23.30
C GLU A 32 -18.74 -4.15 22.85
N TRP A 33 -17.69 -3.82 23.61
CA TRP A 33 -16.79 -2.74 23.24
C TRP A 33 -16.12 -3.03 21.89
N LEU A 34 -15.55 -4.22 21.69
CA LEU A 34 -14.86 -4.57 20.45
C LEU A 34 -15.77 -4.47 19.21
N LYS A 35 -17.06 -4.79 19.34
CA LYS A 35 -18.07 -4.63 18.26
C LYS A 35 -18.25 -3.18 17.82
N THR A 36 -18.00 -2.20 18.69
CA THR A 36 -18.07 -0.76 18.36
C THR A 36 -16.80 -0.24 17.68
N GLN A 37 -15.72 -1.03 17.70
CA GLN A 37 -14.43 -0.59 17.20
C GLN A 37 -14.21 -1.03 15.75
N LYS A 38 -13.24 -0.40 15.08
CA LYS A 38 -12.79 -0.86 13.77
C LYS A 38 -12.23 -2.29 13.86
N PRO A 39 -12.55 -3.18 12.91
CA PRO A 39 -11.93 -4.50 12.84
C PRO A 39 -10.41 -4.40 12.77
N THR A 40 -9.70 -5.37 13.35
CA THR A 40 -8.25 -5.47 13.21
C THR A 40 -7.90 -5.77 11.75
N ILE A 41 -7.01 -4.96 11.18
CA ILE A 41 -6.55 -5.14 9.80
C ILE A 41 -5.24 -5.93 9.81
N ARG A 42 -5.12 -6.91 8.93
CA ARG A 42 -3.92 -7.73 8.78
C ARG A 42 -3.33 -7.55 7.39
N TYR A 43 -2.02 -7.33 7.36
CA TYR A 43 -1.21 -7.23 6.16
C TYR A 43 -0.15 -8.34 6.18
N ASP A 44 -0.18 -9.22 5.19
CA ASP A 44 0.88 -10.19 4.94
C ASP A 44 1.74 -9.65 3.80
N ILE A 45 3.02 -9.41 4.08
CA ILE A 45 3.88 -8.62 3.19
C ILE A 45 5.13 -9.40 2.88
N SER A 46 5.36 -9.69 1.61
CA SER A 46 6.60 -10.32 1.17
C SER A 46 7.70 -9.28 0.96
N VAL A 47 8.80 -9.43 1.70
CA VAL A 47 9.99 -8.58 1.60
C VAL A 47 11.22 -9.41 1.23
N PRO A 48 12.18 -8.87 0.47
CA PRO A 48 13.41 -9.59 0.14
C PRO A 48 14.22 -9.94 1.40
N GLU A 49 14.35 -9.00 2.33
CA GLU A 49 15.18 -9.07 3.54
C GLU A 49 14.59 -8.20 4.66
N SER A 50 15.08 -8.34 5.89
CA SER A 50 14.61 -7.57 7.05
C SER A 50 14.79 -6.07 6.92
N LYS A 51 15.84 -5.59 6.26
CA LYS A 51 16.11 -4.16 6.10
C LYS A 51 15.00 -3.38 5.37
N TYR A 52 14.12 -4.06 4.62
CA TYR A 52 13.00 -3.43 3.91
C TYR A 52 11.77 -3.19 4.77
N ILE A 53 11.71 -3.78 5.97
CA ILE A 53 10.54 -3.65 6.86
C ILE A 53 10.30 -2.18 7.21
N ASN A 54 11.36 -1.41 7.49
CA ASN A 54 11.24 0.01 7.79
C ASN A 54 10.64 0.78 6.62
N ASN A 55 11.15 0.57 5.41
CA ASN A 55 10.65 1.24 4.20
C ASN A 55 9.17 0.91 3.94
N VAL A 56 8.76 -0.34 4.20
CA VAL A 56 7.35 -0.74 4.10
C VAL A 56 6.51 -0.01 5.15
N LEU A 57 6.93 -0.02 6.41
CA LEU A 57 6.20 0.64 7.50
C LEU A 57 6.11 2.16 7.32
N GLU A 58 7.12 2.79 6.73
CA GLU A 58 7.09 4.21 6.35
C GLU A 58 6.00 4.51 5.31
N CYS A 59 5.69 3.54 4.43
CA CYS A 59 4.54 3.65 3.52
C CYS A 59 3.19 3.63 4.25
N PHE A 60 3.16 3.26 5.52
CA PHE A 60 1.99 3.37 6.40
C PHE A 60 2.16 4.49 7.44
N ASP A 61 3.15 5.38 7.23
CA ASP A 61 3.48 6.49 8.09
C ASP A 61 3.95 6.05 9.50
N TYR A 62 4.45 4.81 9.62
CA TYR A 62 5.09 4.28 10.83
C TYR A 62 6.61 4.35 10.72
N LYS A 63 7.25 4.85 11.76
CA LYS A 63 8.71 4.88 11.89
C LYS A 63 9.13 3.95 13.03
N ILE A 64 9.92 2.94 12.69
CA ILE A 64 10.49 2.02 13.67
C ILE A 64 12.01 2.11 13.67
N GLU A 65 12.61 1.71 14.79
CA GLU A 65 14.07 1.59 14.87
C GLU A 65 14.59 0.50 13.92
N PRO A 66 15.82 0.64 13.39
CA PRO A 66 16.42 -0.36 12.51
C PRO A 66 16.47 -1.74 13.17
N LEU A 67 16.05 -2.74 12.40
CA LEU A 67 16.05 -4.12 12.84
C LEU A 67 17.48 -4.64 13.08
N ARG A 68 17.68 -5.28 14.22
CA ARG A 68 18.93 -5.97 14.56
C ARG A 68 18.86 -7.48 14.41
N THR A 69 17.66 -8.06 14.42
CA THR A 69 17.43 -9.51 14.46
C THR A 69 16.20 -9.93 13.65
N LEU A 70 16.13 -11.22 13.28
CA LEU A 70 15.02 -11.82 12.54
C LEU A 70 13.95 -12.41 13.48
N SER A 71 12.74 -12.55 12.95
CA SER A 71 11.55 -13.15 13.57
C SER A 71 11.14 -12.49 14.90
N CYS A 72 11.30 -11.17 14.96
CA CYS A 72 11.00 -10.36 16.13
C CYS A 72 9.70 -9.57 15.99
N TYR A 73 9.18 -9.10 17.12
CA TYR A 73 7.99 -8.25 17.21
C TYR A 73 8.17 -7.11 18.22
N ASN A 74 7.34 -6.06 18.11
CA ASN A 74 7.36 -4.95 19.06
C ASN A 74 6.53 -5.24 20.31
N GLY A 75 6.95 -4.62 21.42
CA GLY A 75 6.11 -4.50 22.62
C GLY A 75 4.98 -3.48 22.43
N PHE A 76 4.02 -3.51 23.35
CA PHE A 76 2.86 -2.61 23.33
C PHE A 76 3.26 -1.13 23.28
N GLY A 77 2.77 -0.44 22.24
CA GLY A 77 3.07 0.98 22.00
C GLY A 77 4.53 1.29 21.66
N LYS A 78 5.38 0.27 21.48
CA LYS A 78 6.78 0.43 21.12
C LYS A 78 6.96 0.46 19.61
N ASN A 79 7.93 1.24 19.15
CA ASN A 79 8.34 1.37 17.76
C ASN A 79 9.67 0.64 17.48
N ILE A 80 10.01 -0.36 18.29
CA ILE A 80 11.18 -1.21 18.11
C ILE A 80 10.73 -2.66 18.09
N LEU A 81 11.21 -3.45 17.13
CA LEU A 81 11.01 -4.89 17.14
C LEU A 81 12.14 -5.52 17.95
N SER A 82 11.84 -5.91 19.19
CA SER A 82 12.84 -6.34 20.16
C SER A 82 12.58 -7.74 20.71
N TYR A 83 11.33 -8.20 20.70
CA TYR A 83 10.97 -9.49 21.29
C TYR A 83 11.03 -10.60 20.26
N HIS A 84 11.61 -11.73 20.62
CA HIS A 84 11.67 -12.91 19.76
C HIS A 84 10.42 -13.79 19.89
N LEU A 85 9.87 -14.25 18.77
CA LEU A 85 8.76 -15.19 18.77
C LEU A 85 9.21 -16.59 19.22
N LYS A 86 8.34 -17.28 19.95
CA LYS A 86 8.45 -18.72 20.20
C LYS A 86 8.11 -19.48 18.92
N ASN A 87 9.03 -20.32 18.44
CA ASN A 87 8.84 -21.17 17.26
C ASN A 87 8.26 -20.41 16.05
N PRO A 88 8.95 -19.37 15.54
CA PRO A 88 8.41 -18.56 14.46
C PRO A 88 8.14 -19.41 13.21
N PRO A 89 7.02 -19.16 12.49
CA PRO A 89 6.76 -19.79 11.20
C PRO A 89 7.94 -19.65 10.24
N ASN A 90 8.21 -20.71 9.46
CA ASN A 90 9.30 -20.67 8.49
C ASN A 90 9.09 -19.54 7.48
N GLY A 91 10.14 -18.76 7.23
CA GLY A 91 10.08 -17.59 6.36
C GLY A 91 9.52 -16.32 7.00
N LEU A 92 9.08 -16.32 8.26
CA LEU A 92 8.67 -15.09 8.93
C LEU A 92 9.90 -14.28 9.37
N ILE A 93 10.04 -13.07 8.81
CA ILE A 93 11.15 -12.15 9.07
C ILE A 93 10.85 -11.26 10.27
N GLY A 94 9.60 -10.84 10.47
CA GLY A 94 9.24 -9.97 11.58
C GLY A 94 7.75 -9.65 11.62
N VAL A 95 7.32 -9.08 12.74
CA VAL A 95 5.92 -8.74 13.01
C VAL A 95 5.84 -7.36 13.64
N TYR A 96 5.08 -6.44 13.04
CA TYR A 96 4.77 -5.16 13.68
C TYR A 96 3.28 -5.12 14.05
N LEU A 97 3.01 -4.80 15.32
CA LEU A 97 1.69 -4.73 15.92
C LEU A 97 1.41 -3.29 16.32
N LYS A 98 0.45 -2.66 15.66
CA LYS A 98 -0.05 -1.36 16.07
C LYS A 98 -0.98 -1.54 17.25
N SER A 99 -0.65 -0.89 18.38
CA SER A 99 -1.50 -0.93 19.56
C SER A 99 -2.86 -0.29 19.30
N ARG A 100 -3.88 -0.81 19.99
CA ARG A 100 -5.21 -0.22 20.09
C ARG A 100 -5.37 0.33 21.50
N ASN A 101 -5.65 1.62 21.59
CA ASN A 101 -6.06 2.22 22.86
C ASN A 101 -7.41 1.62 23.24
N ASN A 102 -7.44 0.92 24.36
CA ASN A 102 -8.64 0.30 24.90
C ASN A 102 -8.87 0.79 26.33
N ILE A 103 -10.15 0.85 26.72
CA ILE A 103 -10.57 1.36 28.04
C ILE A 103 -10.21 0.42 29.20
N PHE A 104 -9.76 -0.79 28.88
CA PHE A 104 -9.41 -1.83 29.85
C PHE A 104 -7.93 -1.85 30.20
N SER A 105 -7.13 -0.98 29.56
CA SER A 105 -5.66 -0.94 29.71
C SER A 105 -4.99 -2.29 29.43
N GLU A 106 -5.58 -3.11 28.55
CA GLU A 106 -5.00 -4.39 28.18
C GLU A 106 -3.94 -4.21 27.10
N GLU A 107 -2.81 -4.86 27.32
CA GLU A 107 -1.70 -4.92 26.38
C GLU A 107 -1.64 -6.32 25.76
N TYR A 108 -1.12 -6.44 24.54
CA TYR A 108 -0.83 -7.75 23.99
C TYR A 108 0.42 -8.36 24.63
N LEU A 109 0.51 -9.68 24.60
CA LEU A 109 1.60 -10.46 25.19
C LEU A 109 2.96 -10.04 24.62
N SER A 110 3.94 -9.84 25.50
CA SER A 110 5.32 -9.48 25.13
C SER A 110 6.34 -10.24 25.98
N GLY A 111 7.42 -10.72 25.34
CA GLY A 111 8.51 -11.41 26.02
C GLY A 111 9.28 -12.35 25.08
N ASP A 112 10.59 -12.44 25.29
CA ASP A 112 11.49 -13.21 24.42
C ASP A 112 11.23 -14.71 24.50
N TYR A 113 10.92 -15.32 23.35
CA TYR A 113 10.68 -16.75 23.16
C TYR A 113 9.54 -17.33 24.01
N LEU A 114 8.70 -16.47 24.59
CA LEU A 114 7.59 -16.90 25.46
C LEU A 114 6.31 -17.21 24.67
N PHE A 115 6.05 -16.42 23.61
CA PHE A 115 4.77 -16.45 22.91
C PHE A 115 4.94 -16.73 21.42
N SER A 116 4.08 -17.60 20.90
CA SER A 116 3.93 -17.87 19.47
C SER A 116 3.19 -16.73 18.78
N LEU A 117 3.26 -16.71 17.45
CA LEU A 117 2.51 -15.74 16.65
C LEU A 117 1.01 -15.84 16.95
N GLU A 118 0.47 -17.05 16.97
CA GLU A 118 -0.95 -17.32 17.16
C GLU A 118 -1.46 -16.82 18.52
N GLU A 119 -0.70 -17.05 19.59
CA GLU A 119 -1.02 -16.56 20.94
C GLU A 119 -1.06 -15.02 21.00
N ILE A 120 -0.12 -14.35 20.34
CA ILE A 120 -0.09 -12.88 20.31
C ILE A 120 -1.27 -12.34 19.51
N LEU A 121 -1.55 -12.90 18.34
CA LEU A 121 -2.61 -12.45 17.43
C LEU A 121 -4.03 -12.63 17.98
N GLN A 122 -4.23 -13.46 19.00
CA GLN A 122 -5.52 -13.59 19.71
C GLN A 122 -5.91 -12.32 20.48
N ASN A 123 -4.98 -11.40 20.77
CA ASN A 123 -5.25 -10.18 21.52
C ASN A 123 -5.92 -9.07 20.68
N SER A 124 -7.11 -9.35 20.14
CA SER A 124 -7.86 -8.41 19.29
C SER A 124 -8.23 -7.09 19.98
N LEU A 125 -8.34 -7.10 21.31
CA LEU A 125 -8.67 -5.92 22.13
C LEU A 125 -7.57 -4.86 22.12
N SER A 126 -6.31 -5.28 22.03
CA SER A 126 -5.14 -4.41 22.17
C SER A 126 -4.38 -4.20 20.85
N ILE A 127 -4.82 -4.84 19.76
CA ILE A 127 -4.21 -4.74 18.43
C ILE A 127 -5.19 -4.07 17.45
N SER A 128 -4.72 -3.06 16.71
CA SER A 128 -5.50 -2.40 15.65
C SER A 128 -5.07 -2.82 14.25
N GLU A 129 -3.76 -2.95 14.03
CA GLU A 129 -3.19 -3.38 12.75
C GLU A 129 -2.05 -4.38 12.99
N ILE A 130 -1.96 -5.39 12.12
CA ILE A 130 -0.96 -6.46 12.15
C ILE A 130 -0.21 -6.42 10.83
N PHE A 131 1.11 -6.32 10.88
CA PHE A 131 1.99 -6.40 9.73
C PHE A 131 2.89 -7.62 9.89
N LEU A 132 2.73 -8.61 9.02
CA LEU A 132 3.56 -9.81 8.98
C LEU A 132 4.50 -9.71 7.80
N PHE A 133 5.80 -9.76 8.06
CA PHE A 133 6.84 -9.64 7.04
C PHE A 133 7.41 -11.02 6.73
N TRP A 134 7.16 -11.49 5.52
CA TRP A 134 7.57 -12.80 5.04
C TRP A 134 8.75 -12.67 4.09
N ASN A 135 9.66 -13.64 4.15
CA ASN A 135 10.77 -13.75 3.22
C ASN A 135 10.23 -14.13 1.83
N LYS A 136 10.42 -13.22 0.86
CA LYS A 136 9.97 -13.40 -0.52
C LYS A 136 10.53 -14.68 -1.17
N SER A 137 11.74 -15.10 -0.79
CA SER A 137 12.38 -16.31 -1.33
C SER A 137 11.75 -17.60 -0.81
N ILE A 138 11.06 -17.55 0.33
CA ILE A 138 10.45 -18.72 0.99
C ILE A 138 8.92 -18.72 0.79
N ASN A 139 8.29 -17.54 0.70
CA ASN A 139 6.85 -17.42 0.54
C ASN A 139 6.45 -17.60 -0.94
N LEU A 140 5.94 -18.79 -1.27
CA LEU A 140 5.65 -19.24 -2.64
C LEU A 140 4.26 -18.83 -3.16
N LYS A 141 3.48 -18.00 -2.44
CA LYS A 141 2.19 -17.51 -2.95
C LYS A 141 2.37 -16.46 -4.05
N LYS A 142 2.89 -16.89 -5.20
CA LYS A 142 2.91 -16.10 -6.43
C LYS A 142 1.56 -16.28 -7.11
N ARG A 143 0.69 -15.28 -6.97
CA ARG A 143 -0.39 -15.09 -7.93
C ARG A 143 0.20 -14.32 -9.11
N GLU A 144 0.00 -14.83 -10.32
CA GLU A 144 0.31 -14.05 -11.52
C GLU A 144 -0.76 -12.96 -11.68
N PRO A 145 -0.36 -11.68 -11.71
CA PRO A 145 -1.28 -10.57 -11.90
C PRO A 145 -1.79 -10.52 -13.34
N ILE A 146 -3.01 -10.03 -13.53
CA ILE A 146 -3.51 -9.67 -14.85
C ILE A 146 -2.96 -8.29 -15.22
N ILE A 147 -2.23 -8.21 -16.34
CA ILE A 147 -1.63 -6.96 -16.81
C ILE A 147 -2.56 -6.32 -17.86
N HIS A 148 -2.98 -5.09 -17.58
CA HIS A 148 -3.79 -4.25 -18.46
C HIS A 148 -2.89 -3.19 -19.09
N PHE A 149 -2.97 -3.06 -20.41
CA PHE A 149 -2.27 -2.01 -21.15
C PHE A 149 -3.27 -0.92 -21.53
N ILE A 150 -2.95 0.32 -21.19
CA ILE A 150 -3.82 1.48 -21.38
C ILE A 150 -3.07 2.51 -22.21
N GLU A 151 -3.59 2.76 -23.40
CA GLU A 151 -3.06 3.78 -24.30
C GLU A 151 -3.54 5.17 -23.89
N MET A 152 -2.62 6.14 -23.91
CA MET A 152 -2.88 7.55 -23.66
C MET A 152 -2.57 8.37 -24.92
N ASP A 153 -3.50 9.19 -25.37
CA ASP A 153 -3.36 10.00 -26.60
C ASP A 153 -2.68 11.37 -26.37
N PHE A 154 -1.98 11.54 -25.24
CA PHE A 154 -1.39 12.80 -24.77
C PHE A 154 0.13 12.86 -25.01
N TYR A 155 0.75 14.04 -24.85
CA TYR A 155 2.20 14.20 -24.87
C TYR A 155 2.81 14.14 -23.46
N GLU A 156 4.11 13.81 -23.35
CA GLU A 156 4.82 13.68 -22.06
C GLU A 156 4.78 14.96 -21.20
N ASN A 157 4.58 16.13 -21.80
CA ASN A 157 4.53 17.42 -21.12
C ASN A 157 3.11 17.85 -20.69
N GLU A 158 2.07 17.05 -20.96
CA GLU A 158 0.68 17.36 -20.60
C GLU A 158 0.29 16.75 -19.24
N GLU A 159 1.06 17.04 -18.20
CA GLU A 159 0.97 16.35 -16.91
C GLU A 159 -0.44 16.40 -16.28
N GLU A 160 -1.13 17.54 -16.33
CA GLU A 160 -2.51 17.66 -15.80
C GLU A 160 -3.54 16.81 -16.57
N LYS A 161 -3.35 16.63 -17.88
CA LYS A 161 -4.22 15.75 -18.68
C LYS A 161 -3.95 14.28 -18.36
N ILE A 162 -2.68 13.90 -18.22
CA ILE A 162 -2.28 12.54 -17.80
C ILE A 162 -2.89 12.23 -16.42
N LYS A 163 -2.73 13.13 -15.45
CA LYS A 163 -3.31 12.99 -14.10
C LYS A 163 -4.82 12.79 -14.13
N SER A 164 -5.52 13.63 -14.90
CA SER A 164 -6.98 13.57 -15.01
C SER A 164 -7.44 12.28 -15.69
N PHE A 165 -6.77 11.88 -16.77
CA PHE A 165 -7.08 10.65 -17.49
C PHE A 165 -6.92 9.41 -16.61
N VAL A 166 -5.77 9.28 -15.92
CA VAL A 166 -5.49 8.14 -15.04
C VAL A 166 -6.53 8.05 -13.92
N ASN A 167 -6.83 9.16 -13.24
CA ASN A 167 -7.82 9.16 -12.17
C ASN A 167 -9.22 8.81 -12.69
N ASN A 168 -9.66 9.39 -13.82
CA ASN A 168 -10.96 9.09 -14.40
C ASN A 168 -11.06 7.60 -14.79
N PHE A 169 -10.05 7.05 -15.47
CA PHE A 169 -10.01 5.64 -15.84
C PHE A 169 -10.14 4.73 -14.61
N LEU A 170 -9.36 4.99 -13.56
CA LEU A 170 -9.36 4.19 -12.34
C LEU A 170 -10.70 4.30 -11.57
N MET A 171 -11.28 5.50 -11.53
CA MET A 171 -12.57 5.77 -10.86
C MET A 171 -13.77 5.16 -11.60
N GLU A 172 -13.86 5.33 -12.93
CA GLU A 172 -14.95 4.81 -13.75
C GLU A 172 -15.04 3.28 -13.67
N ARG A 173 -13.88 2.62 -13.56
CA ARG A 173 -13.78 1.17 -13.37
C ARG A 173 -13.89 0.73 -11.91
N LYS A 174 -14.13 1.65 -10.97
CA LYS A 174 -14.23 1.40 -9.52
C LYS A 174 -12.98 0.72 -8.95
N ILE A 175 -11.82 0.97 -9.54
CA ILE A 175 -10.52 0.48 -9.05
C ILE A 175 -10.09 1.30 -7.83
N ILE A 176 -10.35 2.61 -7.86
CA ILE A 176 -10.19 3.51 -6.72
C ILE A 176 -11.52 4.18 -6.40
N SER A 177 -11.69 4.57 -5.13
CA SER A 177 -12.91 5.21 -4.62
C SER A 177 -12.85 6.74 -4.58
N LYS A 178 -11.63 7.30 -4.68
CA LYS A 178 -11.37 8.74 -4.72
C LYS A 178 -10.14 9.04 -5.57
N PRO A 179 -10.01 10.24 -6.12
CA PRO A 179 -8.81 10.64 -6.84
C PRO A 179 -7.55 10.49 -5.99
N ILE A 180 -6.47 10.05 -6.63
CA ILE A 180 -5.14 9.92 -6.05
C ILE A 180 -4.18 10.90 -6.73
N PHE A 181 -3.12 11.26 -6.00
CA PHE A 181 -2.04 12.03 -6.60
C PHE A 181 -1.31 11.18 -7.64
N VAL A 182 -1.09 11.74 -8.82
CA VAL A 182 -0.44 11.06 -9.95
C VAL A 182 0.72 11.91 -10.45
N LYS A 183 1.87 11.28 -10.65
CA LYS A 183 3.04 11.87 -11.28
C LYS A 183 3.45 11.00 -12.47
N SER A 184 3.82 11.64 -13.58
CA SER A 184 4.35 10.92 -14.74
C SER A 184 5.66 10.20 -14.41
N ASN A 185 5.93 9.11 -15.12
CA ASN A 185 7.10 8.24 -14.92
C ASN A 185 7.19 7.67 -13.51
N CYS A 186 6.04 7.37 -12.90
CA CYS A 186 5.95 6.83 -11.55
C CYS A 186 5.02 5.60 -11.46
N TYR A 187 5.12 4.89 -10.33
CA TYR A 187 4.22 3.85 -9.89
C TYR A 187 3.70 4.13 -8.47
N ASN A 188 2.67 3.38 -8.03
CA ASN A 188 2.24 3.39 -6.63
C ASN A 188 2.87 2.22 -5.84
N ILE A 189 3.50 2.55 -4.70
CA ILE A 189 4.02 1.53 -3.78
C ILE A 189 2.88 0.68 -3.21
N ALA A 190 1.76 1.31 -2.84
CA ALA A 190 0.57 0.67 -2.30
C ALA A 190 -0.70 1.28 -2.91
N SER A 191 -1.81 0.56 -2.95
CA SER A 191 -3.04 0.98 -3.65
C SER A 191 -3.72 2.21 -3.05
N GLN A 192 -3.53 2.43 -1.75
CA GLN A 192 -4.00 3.59 -1.00
C GLN A 192 -3.10 4.83 -1.11
N LYS A 193 -1.91 4.70 -1.70
CA LYS A 193 -0.96 5.81 -1.91
C LYS A 193 -1.04 6.30 -3.36
N GLY A 194 -0.58 7.52 -3.59
CA GLY A 194 -0.47 8.09 -4.93
C GLY A 194 0.57 7.37 -5.80
N ILE A 195 0.51 7.64 -7.10
CA ILE A 195 1.49 7.20 -8.09
C ILE A 195 2.64 8.22 -8.07
N ILE A 196 3.60 8.02 -7.18
CA ILE A 196 4.67 9.01 -6.91
C ILE A 196 6.08 8.42 -6.93
N SER A 197 6.20 7.11 -6.87
CA SER A 197 7.51 6.44 -6.80
C SER A 197 8.08 6.30 -8.20
N PRO A 198 9.33 6.70 -8.45
CA PRO A 198 9.87 6.75 -9.80
C PRO A 198 9.90 5.37 -10.44
N LEU A 199 9.52 5.29 -11.71
CA LEU A 199 9.72 4.08 -12.50
C LEU A 199 11.23 3.82 -12.71
N PRO A 200 11.62 2.56 -12.94
CA PRO A 200 12.96 2.24 -13.38
C PRO A 200 13.34 2.99 -14.68
N VAL A 201 14.63 3.30 -14.84
CA VAL A 201 15.17 4.04 -16.00
C VAL A 201 14.83 3.33 -17.30
N ASN A 202 14.87 1.99 -17.32
CA ASN A 202 14.38 1.20 -18.44
C ASN A 202 12.90 0.83 -18.24
N SER A 203 12.02 1.81 -18.50
CA SER A 203 10.57 1.62 -18.44
C SER A 203 9.95 1.11 -19.74
N PHE A 204 10.74 0.55 -20.66
CA PHE A 204 10.24 -0.02 -21.90
C PHE A 204 9.79 -1.47 -21.71
N LEU A 205 8.56 -1.77 -22.13
CA LEU A 205 8.05 -3.13 -22.23
C LEU A 205 7.72 -3.42 -23.70
N GLY A 206 8.65 -4.10 -24.38
CA GLY A 206 8.60 -4.23 -25.84
C GLY A 206 8.83 -2.87 -26.52
N ASP A 207 7.88 -2.47 -27.36
CA ASP A 207 7.89 -1.20 -28.11
C ASP A 207 7.25 -0.03 -27.33
N LYS A 208 6.70 -0.29 -26.14
CA LYS A 208 5.94 0.70 -25.36
C LYS A 208 6.80 1.29 -24.25
N LYS A 209 6.94 2.62 -24.25
CA LYS A 209 7.47 3.36 -23.10
C LYS A 209 6.37 3.46 -22.05
N ILE A 210 6.51 2.74 -20.94
CA ILE A 210 5.56 2.81 -19.85
C ILE A 210 5.82 4.09 -19.07
N ASN A 211 4.76 4.89 -18.90
CA ASN A 211 4.82 6.18 -18.23
C ASN A 211 4.24 6.10 -16.82
N ILE A 212 3.20 5.31 -16.61
CA ILE A 212 2.57 5.17 -15.29
C ILE A 212 2.23 3.71 -15.05
N VAL A 213 2.46 3.25 -13.83
CA VAL A 213 2.04 1.91 -13.38
C VAL A 213 1.16 2.03 -12.16
N TYR A 214 -0.05 1.49 -12.23
CA TYR A 214 -0.92 1.35 -11.07
C TYR A 214 -1.12 -0.12 -10.71
N PHE A 215 -0.94 -0.45 -9.44
CA PHE A 215 -1.19 -1.77 -8.89
C PHE A 215 -2.37 -1.69 -7.91
N ASP A 216 -3.35 -2.58 -8.05
CA ASP A 216 -4.60 -2.54 -7.27
C ASP A 216 -4.46 -3.02 -5.82
N GLU A 217 -3.50 -3.91 -5.56
CA GLU A 217 -3.25 -4.48 -4.23
C GLU A 217 -1.74 -4.66 -4.01
N GLY A 218 -1.38 -5.03 -2.78
CA GLY A 218 0.01 -5.27 -2.41
C GLY A 218 0.81 -4.03 -2.05
N ILE A 219 2.03 -4.29 -1.57
CA ILE A 219 3.03 -3.27 -1.28
C ILE A 219 4.33 -3.68 -1.96
N ARG A 220 4.93 -2.77 -2.72
CA ARG A 220 6.15 -3.05 -3.47
C ARG A 220 7.19 -1.94 -3.31
N ILE A 221 8.44 -2.34 -3.15
CA ILE A 221 9.55 -1.41 -2.98
C ILE A 221 10.62 -1.79 -4.00
N LEU A 222 10.87 -0.88 -4.94
CA LEU A 222 11.94 -1.02 -5.92
C LEU A 222 13.20 -0.34 -5.36
N GLU A 223 14.28 -1.11 -5.25
CA GLU A 223 15.53 -0.67 -4.60
C GLU A 223 16.39 0.23 -5.46
N TYR A 224 16.35 -0.01 -6.78
CA TYR A 224 17.24 0.64 -7.71
C TYR A 224 16.44 1.22 -8.86
N ILE A 225 16.67 2.51 -9.13
CA ILE A 225 16.18 3.13 -10.36
C ILE A 225 16.79 2.47 -11.61
N TYR A 226 17.91 1.73 -11.48
CA TYR A 226 18.54 0.99 -12.57
C TYR A 226 17.88 -0.35 -12.90
N SER A 227 16.84 -0.75 -12.16
CA SER A 227 16.07 -1.94 -12.48
C SER A 227 15.34 -1.80 -13.84
N SER A 228 14.76 -2.88 -14.33
CA SER A 228 13.88 -2.88 -15.50
C SER A 228 12.40 -2.81 -15.09
N ILE A 229 11.53 -2.47 -16.04
CA ILE A 229 10.08 -2.59 -15.83
C ILE A 229 9.67 -4.02 -15.45
N ASN A 230 10.33 -5.05 -15.99
CA ASN A 230 10.05 -6.44 -15.65
C ASN A 230 10.36 -6.75 -14.18
N ASP A 231 11.42 -6.16 -13.63
CA ASP A 231 11.74 -6.31 -12.21
C ASP A 231 10.65 -5.71 -11.32
N LEU A 232 10.10 -4.56 -11.74
CA LEU A 232 8.95 -3.93 -11.06
C LEU A 232 7.70 -4.80 -11.16
N LEU A 233 7.40 -5.39 -12.33
CA LEU A 233 6.25 -6.28 -12.50
C LEU A 233 6.39 -7.59 -11.71
N ASN A 234 7.61 -8.08 -11.54
CA ASN A 234 7.94 -9.21 -10.66
C ASN A 234 7.81 -8.89 -9.15
N LEU A 235 7.52 -7.64 -8.80
CA LEU A 235 7.14 -7.18 -7.47
C LEU A 235 5.61 -6.98 -7.36
N SER A 236 4.82 -7.81 -8.06
CA SER A 236 3.36 -7.76 -7.98
C SER A 236 2.85 -7.82 -6.54
N ASN A 237 3.49 -8.63 -5.68
CA ASN A 237 3.25 -8.70 -4.24
C ASN A 237 1.75 -8.73 -3.90
N GLU A 238 1.03 -9.73 -4.42
CA GLU A 238 -0.42 -9.93 -4.25
C GLU A 238 -1.34 -9.06 -5.14
N ALA A 239 -0.79 -8.13 -5.92
CA ALA A 239 -1.57 -7.41 -6.93
C ALA A 239 -2.34 -8.39 -7.81
N LYS A 240 -3.64 -8.16 -7.96
CA LYS A 240 -4.49 -8.97 -8.85
C LYS A 240 -4.47 -8.38 -10.26
N ASN A 241 -4.40 -7.06 -10.35
CA ASN A 241 -4.35 -6.31 -11.60
C ASN A 241 -3.22 -5.29 -11.57
N ILE A 242 -2.51 -5.18 -12.68
CA ILE A 242 -1.51 -4.14 -12.92
C ILE A 242 -1.93 -3.36 -14.16
N TYR A 243 -2.01 -2.05 -14.04
CA TYR A 243 -2.44 -1.14 -15.10
C TYR A 243 -1.23 -0.34 -15.59
N LEU A 244 -0.82 -0.61 -16.82
CA LEU A 244 0.32 0.02 -17.47
C LEU A 244 -0.17 1.06 -18.46
N PHE A 245 0.03 2.33 -18.12
CA PHE A 245 -0.32 3.44 -18.99
C PHE A 245 0.90 3.84 -19.82
N TYR A 246 0.73 3.90 -21.14
CA TYR A 246 1.76 4.28 -22.08
C TYR A 246 1.23 5.32 -23.06
N LEU A 247 2.09 6.25 -23.47
CA LEU A 247 1.72 7.24 -24.48
C LEU A 247 1.75 6.63 -25.87
N LYS A 248 0.71 6.90 -26.65
CA LYS A 248 0.69 6.60 -28.07
C LYS A 248 1.75 7.45 -28.76
N LYS A 249 2.68 6.80 -29.47
CA LYS A 249 3.61 7.52 -30.34
C LYS A 249 2.82 8.05 -31.54
N LYS A 250 2.48 9.35 -31.56
CA LYS A 250 2.03 9.98 -32.80
C LYS A 250 3.20 9.99 -33.77
N ILE A 251 3.05 9.28 -34.90
CA ILE A 251 3.84 9.58 -36.09
C ILE A 251 3.51 11.05 -36.41
N PRO A 252 4.50 11.96 -36.46
CA PRO A 252 4.21 13.30 -36.91
C PRO A 252 3.58 13.16 -38.29
N LEU A 253 2.36 13.67 -38.46
CA LEU A 253 1.80 13.87 -39.80
C LEU A 253 2.84 14.72 -40.53
N GLU A 254 3.55 14.12 -41.48
CA GLU A 254 4.39 14.90 -42.38
C GLU A 254 3.49 16.03 -42.91
N PRO A 255 3.94 17.29 -42.83
CA PRO A 255 3.18 18.36 -43.45
C PRO A 255 2.95 17.95 -44.91
N PRO A 256 1.74 18.15 -45.47
CA PRO A 256 1.50 17.82 -46.87
C PRO A 256 2.60 18.47 -47.68
N VAL A 257 3.32 17.64 -48.45
CA VAL A 257 4.33 18.12 -49.39
C VAL A 257 3.58 19.03 -50.35
N TYR A 258 3.68 20.35 -50.11
CA TYR A 258 3.29 21.33 -51.09
C TYR A 258 4.25 21.13 -52.25
N ILE A 259 3.82 20.39 -53.26
CA ILE A 259 4.44 20.41 -54.57
C ILE A 259 4.24 21.85 -55.05
N SER A 260 5.22 22.72 -54.80
CA SER A 260 5.26 24.01 -55.43
C SER A 260 5.38 23.72 -56.92
N HIS A 261 4.31 23.87 -57.68
CA HIS A 261 4.43 24.06 -59.11
C HIS A 261 5.21 25.36 -59.32
N ARG A 262 6.55 25.25 -59.35
CA ARG A 262 7.38 26.24 -60.03
C ARG A 262 6.92 26.19 -61.48
N MET A 263 6.01 27.10 -61.84
CA MET A 263 5.81 27.47 -63.23
C MET A 263 7.18 27.89 -63.76
N ALA A 264 7.72 27.08 -64.68
CA ALA A 264 8.87 27.46 -65.46
C ALA A 264 8.52 28.78 -66.18
N LYS A 265 9.37 29.79 -66.03
CA LYS A 265 9.29 31.01 -66.83
C LYS A 265 9.41 30.62 -68.31
N PRO A 266 8.58 31.14 -69.21
CA PRO A 266 8.83 30.95 -70.64
C PRO A 266 10.11 31.69 -71.02
N GLU A 267 11.05 30.97 -71.61
CA GLU A 267 12.23 31.52 -72.25
C GLU A 267 11.78 32.42 -73.41
N SER A 268 12.12 33.70 -73.34
CA SER A 268 11.96 34.63 -74.45
C SER A 268 13.04 34.35 -75.49
N TYR A 269 12.66 33.77 -76.62
CA TYR A 269 13.49 33.72 -77.82
C TYR A 269 13.59 35.12 -78.42
N ILE A 270 14.82 35.64 -78.50
CA ILE A 270 15.16 36.82 -79.31
C ILE A 270 15.56 36.30 -80.69
N PHE A 271 14.79 36.65 -81.71
CA PHE A 271 15.21 36.53 -83.12
C PHE A 271 15.97 37.80 -83.48
N TYR A 272 17.17 37.64 -84.03
CA TYR A 272 17.90 38.70 -84.73
C TYR A 272 17.59 38.57 -86.22
N ASP A 273 17.04 39.64 -86.80
CA ASP A 273 17.14 39.96 -88.24
C ASP A 273 18.24 41.02 -88.43
#